data_AF-A0A3D3CKT5-F1
#
_entry.id   AF-A0A3D3CKT5-F1
#
_cell.length_a   1.000
_cell.length_b   1.000
_cell.length_c   1.000
_cell.angle_alpha   90.00
_cell.angle_beta   90.00
_cell.angle_gamma   90.00
#
_symmetry.space_group_name_H-M   'P 1'
#
loop_
_entity.id
_entity.type
_entity.pdbx_description
1 polymer ?
#
loop_
_entity_poly.entity_id
_entity_poly.type
_entity_poly.pdbx_seq_one_letter_code
_entity_poly.pdbx_strand_id
1 'polypeptide(L)' 'PIGSFIFLGPTGVGKTELAKTLAEALFDSEENLIRLDMS' A
#
# COMPACT_ATOMS: atom_id res chain seq x y z
N PRO A 1 13.62 -6.26 -4.82
CA PRO A 1 12.30 -5.60 -4.79
C PRO A 1 12.39 -4.17 -5.35
N ILE A 2 11.36 -3.70 -6.05
CA ILE A 2 11.26 -2.33 -6.61
C ILE A 2 11.27 -1.27 -5.49
N GLY A 3 10.76 -1.63 -4.31
CA GLY A 3 10.85 -0.83 -3.09
C GLY A 3 10.50 -1.68 -1.87
N SER A 4 10.94 -1.24 -0.69
CA SER A 4 10.54 -1.81 0.59
C SER A 4 10.28 -0.65 1.55
N PHE A 5 9.07 -0.59 2.09
CA PHE A 5 8.59 0.54 2.87
C PHE A 5 7.95 0.04 4.16
N ILE A 6 8.08 0.84 5.22
CA ILE A 6 7.37 0.63 6.48
C ILE A 6 6.66 1.94 6.82
N PHE A 7 5.33 1.90 6.86
CA PHE A 7 4.51 3.06 7.22
C PHE A 7 4.12 3.01 8.71
N LEU A 8 4.61 3.97 9.49
CA LEU A 8 4.33 4.08 10.93
C LEU A 8 3.44 5.30 11.20
N GLY A 9 2.50 5.15 12.14
CA GLY A 9 1.61 6.23 12.57
C GLY A 9 0.25 5.73 13.06
N PRO A 10 -0.59 6.60 13.63
CA PRO A 10 -1.90 6.23 14.17
C PRO A 10 -2.86 5.73 13.08
N THR A 11 -3.93 5.05 13.48
CA THR A 11 -4.97 4.57 12.56
C THR A 11 -5.69 5.74 11.89
N GLY A 12 -6.14 5.58 10.65
CA GLY A 12 -6.87 6.62 9.91
C GLY A 12 -6.02 7.65 9.16
N VAL A 13 -4.69 7.64 9.29
CA VAL A 13 -3.79 8.61 8.61
C VAL A 13 -3.53 8.30 7.12
N GLY A 14 -4.25 7.37 6.51
CA GLY A 14 -4.15 7.09 5.07
C GLY A 14 -3.05 6.09 4.63
N LYS A 15 -2.44 5.33 5.57
CA LYS A 15 -1.40 4.33 5.22
C LYS A 15 -1.87 3.31 4.17
N THR A 16 -3.11 2.84 4.29
CA THR A 16 -3.72 1.90 3.34
C THR A 16 -3.95 2.54 1.97
N GLU A 17 -4.42 3.79 1.94
CA GLU A 17 -4.69 4.52 0.70
C GLU A 17 -3.41 4.77 -0.08
N LEU A 18 -2.33 5.13 0.61
CA LEU A 18 -1.02 5.28 -0.04
C LEU A 18 -0.57 3.99 -0.73
N ALA A 19 -0.78 2.82 -0.12
CA ALA A 19 -0.42 1.53 -0.73
C ALA A 19 -1.23 1.23 -2.00
N LYS A 20 -2.52 1.58 -2.03
CA LYS A 20 -3.38 1.42 -3.21
C LYS A 20 -2.96 2.35 -4.34
N THR A 21 -2.74 3.63 -4.04
CA THR A 21 -2.26 4.61 -5.03
C THR A 21 -0.89 4.23 -5.57
N LEU A 22 -0.02 3.63 -4.74
CA LEU A 22 1.27 3.12 -5.20
C LEU A 22 1.11 1.97 -6.19
N ALA A 23 0.14 1.07 -5.96
CA ALA A 23 -0.14 -0.04 -6.85
C ALA A 23 -0.65 0.46 -8.22
N GLU A 24 -1.57 1.42 -8.21
CA GLU A 24 -2.05 2.07 -9.43
C GLU A 24 -0.93 2.80 -10.18
N ALA A 25 -0.11 3.61 -9.49
CA ALA A 25 0.93 4.41 -10.12
C ALA A 25 2.12 3.60 -10.67
N LEU A 26 2.39 2.42 -10.11
CA LEU A 26 3.53 1.58 -10.51
C LEU A 26 3.15 0.42 -11.42
N PHE A 27 1.90 -0.06 -11.35
CA PHE A 27 1.45 -1.27 -12.04
C PHE A 27 0.14 -1.08 -12.83
N ASP A 28 -0.28 0.17 -13.04
CA ASP A 28 -1.46 0.59 -13.81
C ASP A 28 -2.79 -0.06 -13.36
N SER A 29 -2.82 -0.64 -12.15
CA SER A 29 -4.01 -1.27 -11.56
C SER A 29 -3.87 -1.44 -10.06
N GLU A 30 -4.89 -0.98 -9.32
CA GLU A 30 -5.02 -1.24 -7.88
C GLU A 30 -5.24 -2.73 -7.58
N GLU A 31 -5.80 -3.50 -8.51
CA GLU A 31 -6.09 -4.94 -8.32
C GLU A 31 -4.82 -5.79 -8.16
N ASN A 32 -3.67 -5.25 -8.56
CA ASN A 32 -2.37 -5.89 -8.37
C ASN A 32 -1.85 -5.80 -6.92
N LEU A 33 -2.57 -5.11 -6.02
CA LEU A 33 -2.25 -5.04 -4.60
C LEU A 33 -2.62 -6.35 -3.87
N ILE A 34 -1.61 -7.13 -3.49
CA ILE A 34 -1.79 -8.27 -2.59
C ILE A 34 -1.88 -7.78 -1.15
N ARG A 35 -3.08 -7.78 -0.57
CA ARG A 35 -3.32 -7.40 0.83
C ARG A 35 -3.19 -8.62 1.75
N LEU A 36 -2.26 -8.57 2.68
CA LEU A 36 -2.12 -9.53 3.77
C LEU A 36 -2.59 -8.87 5.07
N ASP A 37 -3.57 -9.46 5.74
CA ASP A 37 -3.98 -9.00 7.07
C ASP A 37 -3.08 -9.64 8.12
N MET A 38 -2.51 -8.82 9.01
CA MET A 38 -1.46 -9.21 9.95
C MET A 38 -1.96 -9.05 11.40
N SER A 39 -3.22 -9.43 11.64
CA SER A 39 -3.89 -9.37 12.94
C SER A 39 -3.07 -9.96 14.08
#